data_AF-A0A818C0Q2-F1
#
_entry.id   AF-A0A818C0Q2-F1
#
_cell.length_a   1.000
_cell.length_b   1.000
_cell.length_c   1.000
_cell.angle_alpha   90.00
_cell.angle_beta   90.00
_cell.angle_gamma   90.00
#
_symmetry.space_group_name_H-M   'P 1'
#
loop_
_entity.id
_entity.type
_entity.pdbx_description
1 polymer ?
#
loop_
_entity_poly.entity_id
_entity_poly.type
_entity_poly.pdbx_seq_one_letter_code
_entity_poly.pdbx_strand_id
1 'polypeptide(L)'
;MQDQRCFAADSLVTLSNGKQKSIADLKSGDKLLAYDDKTKSVLSTHLLTMLDFQPHQFAFFKQVTTSTGRQLSLSTSHLIPTDQHGYVMAKNIRIGMNIYAMNDNGILISETVSNVSDVIKQGYIAPLTEEGTIIVNNVAASCYATINSHYTAHAVLAPMRWWYSLFGISQKSNEAIGIHWFPKMLYEIASILMPSIIQT
;
A
#
# COMPACT_ATOMS: atom_id res chain seq x y z
N MET A 1 5.69 0.17 20.17
CA MET A 1 4.66 -0.54 19.36
C MET A 1 5.12 -0.43 17.93
N GLN A 2 5.34 -1.56 17.24
CA GLN A 2 5.84 -1.54 15.87
C GLN A 2 4.85 -0.75 14.99
N ASP A 3 5.33 0.32 14.36
CA ASP A 3 4.56 1.16 13.43
C ASP A 3 4.36 0.33 12.16
N GLN A 4 3.23 -0.34 12.18
CA GLN A 4 2.97 -1.52 11.38
C GLN A 4 2.11 -1.06 10.18
N ARG A 5 2.56 -1.32 8.94
CA ARG A 5 2.30 -0.62 7.66
C ARG A 5 1.41 -1.39 6.70
N CYS A 6 0.11 -1.33 6.91
CA CYS A 6 -0.77 -2.28 6.23
C CYS A 6 -2.14 -1.71 5.89
N PHE A 7 -2.79 -2.44 5.00
CA PHE A 7 -4.22 -2.39 4.72
C PHE A 7 -4.97 -3.39 5.60
N ALA A 8 -6.24 -3.09 5.87
CA ALA A 8 -7.17 -4.05 6.48
C ALA A 8 -7.53 -5.17 5.51
N ALA A 9 -7.79 -6.38 6.00
CA ALA A 9 -8.01 -7.58 5.19
C ALA A 9 -9.30 -7.54 4.37
N ASP A 10 -10.26 -6.71 4.74
CA ASP A 10 -11.51 -6.47 4.01
C ASP A 10 -11.37 -5.44 2.88
N SER A 11 -10.18 -4.87 2.69
CA SER A 11 -9.92 -3.88 1.66
C SER A 11 -10.01 -4.50 0.26
N LEU A 12 -10.68 -3.82 -0.67
CA LEU A 12 -10.91 -4.28 -2.03
C LEU A 12 -9.93 -3.65 -3.01
N VAL A 13 -9.12 -4.45 -3.68
CA VAL A 13 -8.20 -4.02 -4.72
C VAL A 13 -8.88 -4.13 -6.08
N THR A 14 -8.73 -3.10 -6.91
CA THR A 14 -9.26 -3.12 -8.28
C THR A 14 -8.26 -3.78 -9.23
N LEU A 15 -8.69 -4.86 -9.87
CA LEU A 15 -7.94 -5.59 -10.89
C LEU A 15 -7.97 -4.81 -12.23
N SER A 16 -7.01 -5.08 -13.12
CA SER A 16 -6.94 -4.40 -14.42
C SER A 16 -8.13 -4.66 -15.34
N ASN A 17 -8.94 -5.67 -15.05
CA ASN A 17 -10.18 -5.99 -15.77
C ASN A 17 -11.42 -5.31 -15.15
N GLY A 18 -11.25 -4.42 -14.17
CA GLY A 18 -12.31 -3.69 -13.48
C GLY A 18 -12.98 -4.47 -12.35
N LYS A 19 -12.73 -5.78 -12.20
CA LYS A 19 -13.24 -6.55 -11.05
C LYS A 19 -12.50 -6.13 -9.77
N GLN A 20 -13.18 -6.31 -8.64
CA GLN A 20 -12.57 -6.12 -7.33
C GLN A 20 -12.29 -7.46 -6.67
N LYS A 21 -11.21 -7.50 -5.88
CA LYS A 21 -10.79 -8.67 -5.11
C LYS A 21 -10.38 -8.21 -3.72
N SER A 22 -10.67 -8.99 -2.68
CA SER A 22 -10.09 -8.72 -1.37
C SER A 22 -8.57 -8.72 -1.46
N ILE A 23 -7.93 -7.78 -0.76
CA ILE A 23 -6.47 -7.71 -0.64
C ILE A 23 -5.88 -8.99 -0.01
N ALA A 24 -6.67 -9.70 0.81
CA ALA A 24 -6.30 -10.98 1.41
C ALA A 24 -6.39 -12.17 0.44
N ASP A 25 -7.11 -12.02 -0.67
CA ASP A 25 -7.27 -13.05 -1.72
C ASP A 25 -6.38 -12.82 -2.93
N LEU A 26 -5.62 -11.72 -2.95
CA LEU A 26 -4.65 -11.43 -3.99
C LEU A 26 -3.60 -12.52 -4.07
N LYS A 27 -3.05 -12.69 -5.27
CA LYS A 27 -1.95 -13.62 -5.52
C LYS A 27 -0.85 -12.92 -6.28
N SER A 28 0.41 -13.22 -5.93
CA SER A 28 1.56 -12.83 -6.74
C SER A 28 1.31 -13.10 -8.24
N GLY A 29 1.52 -12.08 -9.06
CA GLY A 29 1.24 -12.08 -10.50
C GLY A 29 -0.15 -11.56 -10.89
N ASP A 30 -1.08 -11.33 -9.95
CA ASP A 30 -2.37 -10.69 -10.24
C ASP A 30 -2.11 -9.32 -10.89
N LYS A 31 -2.86 -9.01 -11.96
CA LYS A 31 -2.78 -7.74 -12.68
C LYS A 31 -3.79 -6.74 -12.11
N LEU A 32 -3.29 -5.63 -11.59
CA LEU A 32 -3.98 -4.66 -10.75
C LEU A 32 -4.00 -3.28 -11.40
N LEU A 33 -4.88 -2.40 -10.91
CA LEU A 33 -4.80 -0.96 -11.16
C LEU A 33 -3.97 -0.27 -10.09
N ALA A 34 -3.19 0.72 -10.53
CA ALA A 34 -2.30 1.51 -9.70
C ALA A 34 -2.34 2.99 -10.09
N TYR A 35 -1.85 3.84 -9.20
CA TYR A 35 -1.75 5.28 -9.40
C TYR A 35 -0.38 5.63 -9.99
N ASP A 36 -0.38 6.29 -11.15
CA ASP A 36 0.82 6.85 -11.74
C ASP A 36 1.08 8.25 -11.18
N ASP A 37 2.13 8.37 -10.38
CA ASP A 37 2.49 9.65 -9.78
C ASP A 37 3.02 10.68 -10.78
N LYS A 38 3.52 10.26 -11.95
CA LYS A 38 4.04 11.15 -12.99
C LYS A 38 2.92 11.75 -13.81
N THR A 39 1.98 10.91 -14.26
CA THR A 39 0.88 11.34 -15.14
C THR A 39 -0.38 11.70 -14.38
N LYS A 40 -0.44 11.44 -13.07
CA LYS A 40 -1.63 11.59 -12.22
C LYS A 40 -2.83 10.83 -12.79
N SER A 41 -2.58 9.62 -13.28
CA SER A 41 -3.59 8.77 -13.93
C SER A 41 -3.57 7.34 -13.36
N VAL A 42 -4.45 6.48 -13.88
CA VAL A 42 -4.50 5.07 -13.52
C VAL A 42 -3.73 4.26 -14.56
N LEU A 43 -2.86 3.36 -14.12
CA LEU A 43 -2.15 2.40 -14.97
C LEU A 43 -2.34 0.96 -14.48
N SER A 44 -1.96 0.00 -15.33
CA SER A 44 -1.92 -1.42 -14.96
C SER A 44 -0.54 -1.81 -14.42
N THR A 45 -0.51 -2.56 -13.33
CA THR A 45 0.72 -3.09 -12.71
C THR A 45 0.51 -4.55 -12.29
N HIS A 46 1.57 -5.29 -11.98
CA HIS A 46 1.44 -6.61 -11.35
C HIS A 46 1.73 -6.55 -9.86
N LEU A 47 1.04 -7.39 -9.09
CA LEU A 47 1.45 -7.71 -7.73
C LEU A 47 2.71 -8.58 -7.80
N LEU A 48 3.77 -8.15 -7.13
CA LEU A 48 5.00 -8.92 -7.01
C LEU A 48 4.89 -9.91 -5.86
N THR A 49 4.62 -9.40 -4.66
CA THR A 49 4.52 -10.20 -3.43
C THR A 49 3.85 -9.41 -2.31
N MET A 50 3.60 -10.06 -1.18
CA MET A 50 3.23 -9.42 0.08
C MET A 50 4.50 -9.20 0.92
N LEU A 51 4.78 -7.96 1.31
CA LEU A 51 5.87 -7.63 2.25
C LEU A 51 5.55 -8.09 3.66
N ASP A 52 4.27 -8.08 4.01
CA ASP A 52 3.71 -8.57 5.26
C ASP A 52 2.32 -9.13 5.00
N PHE A 53 1.99 -10.26 5.62
CA PHE A 53 0.72 -10.95 5.45
C PHE A 53 0.27 -11.62 6.75
N GLN A 54 -0.56 -10.92 7.52
CA GLN A 54 -1.23 -11.43 8.72
C GLN A 54 -2.74 -11.11 8.66
N PRO A 55 -3.52 -11.83 7.83
CA PRO A 55 -4.91 -11.47 7.51
C PRO A 55 -5.89 -11.56 8.71
N HIS A 56 -5.53 -12.31 9.76
CA HIS A 56 -6.40 -12.54 10.92
C HIS A 56 -6.00 -11.72 12.16
N GLN A 57 -4.92 -10.94 12.09
CA GLN A 57 -4.49 -10.10 13.19
C GLN A 57 -5.35 -8.84 13.27
N PHE A 58 -5.83 -8.50 14.47
CA PHE A 58 -6.52 -7.23 14.69
C PHE A 58 -5.53 -6.09 14.91
N ALA A 59 -5.79 -4.94 14.29
CA ALA A 59 -5.00 -3.73 14.44
C ALA A 59 -5.88 -2.48 14.41
N PHE A 60 -5.31 -1.36 14.88
CA PHE A 60 -5.91 -0.04 14.76
C PHE A 60 -5.61 0.54 13.38
N PHE A 61 -6.65 1.06 12.74
CA PHE A 61 -6.59 1.70 11.43
C PHE A 61 -7.19 3.10 11.51
N LYS A 62 -6.59 4.03 10.77
CA LYS A 62 -7.25 5.26 10.35
C LYS A 62 -8.20 4.92 9.20
N GLN A 63 -9.48 5.18 9.40
CA GLN A 63 -10.48 5.14 8.34
C GLN A 63 -10.67 6.55 7.77
N VAL A 64 -10.28 6.72 6.51
CA VAL A 64 -10.44 7.95 5.74
C VAL A 64 -11.67 7.79 4.86
N THR A 65 -12.63 8.70 5.01
CA THR A 65 -13.87 8.72 4.22
C THR A 65 -13.90 9.94 3.31
N THR A 66 -14.20 9.75 2.03
CA THR A 66 -14.33 10.86 1.07
C THR A 66 -15.76 11.44 1.05
N SER A 67 -15.94 12.60 0.43
CA SER A 67 -17.24 13.26 0.28
C SER A 67 -18.28 12.43 -0.49
N THR A 68 -17.83 11.49 -1.32
CA THR A 68 -18.66 10.56 -2.08
C THR A 68 -18.90 9.24 -1.34
N GLY A 69 -18.39 9.09 -0.12
CA GLY A 69 -18.62 7.94 0.74
C GLY A 69 -17.64 6.77 0.56
N ARG A 70 -16.58 6.92 -0.27
CA ARG A 70 -15.50 5.93 -0.33
C ARG A 70 -14.77 5.87 1.01
N GLN A 71 -14.34 4.69 1.42
CA GLN A 71 -13.69 4.47 2.71
C GLN A 71 -12.42 3.66 2.53
N LEU A 72 -11.30 4.19 3.03
CA LEU A 72 -10.00 3.52 3.01
C LEU A 72 -9.47 3.38 4.44
N SER A 73 -9.19 2.13 4.85
CA SER A 73 -8.67 1.81 6.19
C SER A 73 -7.19 1.48 6.12
N LEU A 74 -6.36 2.31 6.72
CA LEU A 74 -4.90 2.19 6.69
C LEU A 74 -4.29 2.35 8.08
N SER A 75 -3.18 1.66 8.31
CA SER A 75 -2.33 1.95 9.47
C SER A 75 -1.90 3.43 9.52
N THR A 76 -1.57 3.92 10.71
CA THR A 76 -1.24 5.34 10.95
C THR A 76 -0.10 5.89 10.09
N SER A 77 0.91 5.08 9.79
CA SER A 77 2.09 5.47 9.00
C SER A 77 1.94 5.28 7.49
N HIS A 78 0.82 4.71 7.02
CA HIS A 78 0.63 4.40 5.60
C HIS A 78 0.53 5.67 4.76
N LEU A 79 1.20 5.71 3.59
CA LEU A 79 1.21 6.88 2.72
C LEU A 79 0.04 6.89 1.73
N ILE A 80 -0.67 8.02 1.69
CA ILE A 80 -1.75 8.32 0.75
C ILE A 80 -1.31 9.47 -0.17
N PRO A 81 -1.37 9.31 -1.50
CA PRO A 81 -1.13 10.41 -2.42
C PRO A 81 -2.27 11.44 -2.34
N THR A 82 -1.88 12.71 -2.24
CA THR A 82 -2.75 13.89 -2.16
C THR A 82 -2.44 14.83 -3.33
N ASP A 83 -3.40 15.68 -3.69
CA ASP A 83 -3.25 16.58 -4.83
C ASP A 83 -2.25 17.73 -4.61
N GLN A 84 -2.16 18.24 -3.37
CA GLN A 84 -1.37 19.42 -3.02
C GLN A 84 -0.15 19.11 -2.13
N HIS A 85 -0.12 17.97 -1.45
CA HIS A 85 0.87 17.68 -0.41
C HIS A 85 1.72 16.44 -0.71
N GLY A 86 1.64 15.92 -1.95
CA GLY A 86 2.32 14.68 -2.33
C GLY A 86 1.82 13.50 -1.48
N TYR A 87 2.74 12.66 -1.00
CA TYR A 87 2.40 11.52 -0.14
C TYR A 87 2.33 11.92 1.33
N VAL A 88 1.16 11.74 1.95
CA VAL A 88 0.90 12.08 3.35
C VAL A 88 0.58 10.82 4.15
N MET A 89 1.12 10.70 5.36
CA MET A 89 0.78 9.59 6.26
C MET A 89 -0.69 9.65 6.70
N ALA A 90 -1.35 8.50 6.82
CA ALA A 90 -2.76 8.42 7.22
C ALA A 90 -3.07 9.16 8.52
N LYS A 91 -2.15 9.13 9.52
CA LYS A 91 -2.30 9.89 10.78
C LYS A 91 -2.32 11.42 10.61
N ASN A 92 -1.80 11.92 9.50
CA ASN A 92 -1.71 13.34 9.19
C ASN A 92 -2.81 13.81 8.22
N ILE A 93 -3.63 12.90 7.70
CA ILE A 93 -4.79 13.25 6.88
C ILE A 93 -5.85 13.94 7.75
N ARG A 94 -6.42 15.02 7.22
CA ARG A 94 -7.43 15.85 7.90
C ARG A 94 -8.63 16.05 6.99
N ILE A 95 -9.78 16.30 7.60
CA ILE A 95 -11.00 16.71 6.89
C ILE A 95 -10.70 17.98 6.08
N GLY A 96 -11.21 18.04 4.85
CA GLY A 96 -10.97 19.14 3.91
C GLY A 96 -9.71 18.97 3.04
N MET A 97 -8.82 18.03 3.36
CA MET A 97 -7.76 17.63 2.43
C MET A 97 -8.34 16.87 1.25
N ASN A 98 -7.65 16.89 0.11
CA ASN A 98 -8.04 16.12 -1.04
C ASN A 98 -7.08 14.94 -1.27
N ILE A 99 -7.65 13.80 -1.62
CA ILE A 99 -6.94 12.57 -1.98
C ILE A 99 -7.35 12.12 -3.39
N TYR A 100 -6.52 11.32 -4.03
CA TYR A 100 -6.85 10.78 -5.34
C TYR A 100 -7.75 9.54 -5.23
N ALA A 101 -8.89 9.58 -5.90
CA ALA A 101 -9.84 8.48 -6.02
C ALA A 101 -10.13 8.16 -7.48
N MET A 102 -10.48 6.92 -7.78
CA MET A 102 -10.88 6.48 -9.10
C MET A 102 -12.41 6.44 -9.19
N ASN A 103 -12.98 7.17 -10.15
CA ASN A 103 -14.40 7.12 -10.42
C ASN A 103 -14.81 5.85 -11.20
N ASP A 104 -16.10 5.68 -11.44
CA ASP A 104 -16.65 4.47 -12.08
C ASP A 104 -16.22 4.32 -13.55
N ASN A 105 -15.78 5.42 -14.18
CA ASN A 105 -15.22 5.41 -15.53
C ASN A 105 -13.73 5.07 -15.55
N GLY A 106 -13.12 4.72 -14.40
CA GLY A 106 -11.70 4.40 -14.29
C GLY A 106 -10.79 5.64 -14.32
N ILE A 107 -11.36 6.85 -14.18
CA ILE A 107 -10.61 8.10 -14.23
C ILE A 107 -10.25 8.52 -12.81
N LEU A 108 -8.99 8.95 -12.63
CA LEU A 108 -8.52 9.50 -11.37
C LEU A 108 -9.05 10.93 -11.18
N ILE A 109 -9.65 11.18 -10.03
CA ILE A 109 -10.21 12.47 -9.62
C ILE A 109 -9.70 12.84 -8.23
N SER A 110 -9.69 14.14 -7.95
CA SER A 110 -9.41 14.65 -6.61
C SER A 110 -10.71 14.66 -5.80
N GLU A 111 -10.71 14.02 -4.64
CA GLU A 111 -11.86 13.98 -3.74
C GLU A 111 -11.52 14.46 -2.33
N THR A 112 -12.42 15.26 -1.78
CA THR A 112 -12.27 15.82 -0.44
C THR A 112 -12.56 14.78 0.63
N VAL A 113 -11.69 14.70 1.63
CA VAL A 113 -11.87 13.93 2.85
C VAL A 113 -12.96 14.58 3.69
N SER A 114 -14.03 13.84 3.95
CA SER A 114 -15.20 14.26 4.74
C SER A 114 -15.12 13.80 6.19
N ASN A 115 -14.44 12.69 6.46
CA ASN A 115 -14.28 12.15 7.81
C ASN A 115 -12.95 11.39 7.95
N VAL A 116 -12.36 11.47 9.15
CA VAL A 116 -11.24 10.62 9.56
C VAL A 116 -11.54 10.08 10.95
N SER A 117 -11.52 8.77 11.11
CA SER A 117 -11.81 8.08 12.38
C SER A 117 -10.83 6.94 12.65
N ASP A 118 -10.79 6.47 13.89
CA ASP A 118 -10.06 5.28 14.28
C ASP A 118 -11.00 4.07 14.32
N VAL A 119 -10.59 2.97 13.70
CA VAL A 119 -11.35 1.71 13.68
C VAL A 119 -10.43 0.53 14.00
N ILE A 120 -11.00 -0.52 14.58
CA ILE A 120 -10.31 -1.79 14.78
C ILE A 120 -10.79 -2.76 13.70
N LYS A 121 -9.86 -3.28 12.90
CA LYS A 121 -10.16 -4.25 11.84
C LYS A 121 -9.16 -5.40 11.86
N GLN A 122 -9.55 -6.51 11.25
CA GLN A 122 -8.63 -7.58 10.91
C GLN A 122 -7.77 -7.21 9.71
N GLY A 123 -6.58 -7.76 9.69
CA GLY A 123 -5.66 -7.68 8.59
C GLY A 123 -4.44 -6.87 8.95
N TYR A 124 -3.34 -7.34 8.42
CA TYR A 124 -2.08 -6.66 8.44
C TYR A 124 -1.36 -7.10 7.15
N ILE A 125 -1.77 -6.48 6.04
CA ILE A 125 -1.38 -6.88 4.68
C ILE A 125 -0.71 -5.72 3.97
N ALA A 126 0.51 -5.96 3.47
CA ALA A 126 1.33 -4.98 2.76
C ALA A 126 1.71 -5.49 1.36
N PRO A 127 0.86 -5.28 0.34
CA PRO A 127 1.17 -5.69 -1.03
C PRO A 127 2.29 -4.83 -1.62
N LEU A 128 3.14 -5.43 -2.45
CA LEU A 128 4.13 -4.74 -3.26
C LEU A 128 3.82 -4.96 -4.74
N THR A 129 3.53 -3.88 -5.45
CA THR A 129 3.39 -3.87 -6.90
C THR A 129 4.69 -3.44 -7.61
N GLU A 130 4.78 -3.65 -8.92
CA GLU A 130 5.88 -3.14 -9.74
C GLU A 130 5.97 -1.61 -9.67
N GLU A 131 4.81 -0.95 -9.71
CA GLU A 131 4.69 0.51 -9.64
C GLU A 131 4.95 1.06 -8.23
N GLY A 132 4.69 0.27 -7.18
CA GLY A 132 4.79 0.74 -5.80
C GLY A 132 3.59 1.55 -5.31
N THR A 133 2.51 1.59 -6.11
CA THR A 133 1.19 2.14 -5.75
C THR A 133 0.10 1.13 -6.10
N ILE A 134 -1.11 1.35 -5.58
CA ILE A 134 -2.25 0.44 -5.73
C ILE A 134 -3.56 1.22 -5.57
N ILE A 135 -4.62 0.78 -6.27
CA ILE A 135 -5.99 1.29 -6.07
C ILE A 135 -6.77 0.36 -5.14
N VAL A 136 -7.12 0.87 -3.95
CA VAL A 136 -7.81 0.13 -2.87
C VAL A 136 -9.08 0.88 -2.49
N ASN A 137 -10.23 0.21 -2.47
CA ASN A 137 -11.55 0.80 -2.27
C ASN A 137 -11.77 2.03 -3.16
N ASN A 138 -11.29 1.94 -4.41
CA ASN A 138 -11.30 3.03 -5.39
C ASN A 138 -10.51 4.28 -4.97
N VAL A 139 -9.59 4.17 -4.02
CA VAL A 139 -8.70 5.26 -3.57
C VAL A 139 -7.26 4.86 -3.86
N ALA A 140 -6.46 5.82 -4.33
CA ALA A 140 -5.04 5.60 -4.57
C ALA A 140 -4.28 5.50 -3.24
N ALA A 141 -3.37 4.54 -3.14
CA ALA A 141 -2.51 4.37 -1.97
C ALA A 141 -1.10 3.94 -2.40
N SER A 142 -0.10 4.24 -1.57
CA SER A 142 1.23 3.69 -1.75
C SER A 142 1.30 2.23 -1.28
N CYS A 143 2.21 1.44 -1.86
CA CYS A 143 2.64 0.14 -1.31
C CYS A 143 3.73 0.29 -0.21
N TYR A 144 4.25 1.50 0.03
CA TYR A 144 5.35 1.77 0.96
C TYR A 144 4.90 2.62 2.14
N ALA A 145 5.54 2.44 3.29
CA ALA A 145 5.20 3.22 4.48
C ALA A 145 6.32 3.45 5.51
N THR A 146 7.61 3.29 5.17
CA THR A 146 8.71 3.36 6.16
C THR A 146 9.64 4.55 6.02
N ILE A 147 9.55 5.32 4.94
CA ILE A 147 10.40 6.49 4.75
C ILE A 147 9.47 7.65 4.49
N ASN A 148 9.77 8.84 5.03
CA ASN A 148 9.05 10.10 4.77
C ASN A 148 9.01 10.49 3.26
N SER A 149 9.41 9.58 2.38
CA SER A 149 9.42 9.68 0.94
C SER A 149 9.12 8.29 0.36
N HIS A 150 7.98 8.19 -0.33
CA HIS A 150 7.62 7.08 -1.21
C HIS A 150 8.80 6.68 -2.12
N TYR A 151 9.50 7.67 -2.70
CA TYR A 151 10.60 7.44 -3.63
C TYR A 151 11.79 6.74 -3.00
N THR A 152 12.11 7.03 -1.73
CA THR A 152 13.24 6.36 -1.08
C THR A 152 12.92 4.89 -0.84
N ALA A 153 11.70 4.56 -0.40
CA ALA A 153 11.30 3.17 -0.22
C ALA A 153 11.27 2.41 -1.56
N HIS A 154 10.77 3.08 -2.60
CA HIS A 154 10.78 2.57 -3.97
C HIS A 154 12.20 2.28 -4.50
N ALA A 155 13.17 3.14 -4.16
CA ALA A 155 14.58 2.97 -4.51
C ALA A 155 15.23 1.81 -3.72
N VAL A 156 14.99 1.72 -2.40
CA VAL A 156 15.51 0.63 -1.56
C VAL A 156 15.00 -0.73 -2.05
N LEU A 157 13.76 -0.79 -2.52
CA LEU A 157 13.15 -2.00 -3.05
C LEU A 157 13.37 -2.19 -4.57
N ALA A 158 14.09 -1.28 -5.25
CA ALA A 158 14.36 -1.38 -6.68
C ALA A 158 15.14 -2.65 -7.07
N PRO A 159 16.19 -3.10 -6.34
CA PRO A 159 16.89 -4.34 -6.67
C PRO A 159 15.98 -5.57 -6.63
N MET A 160 15.07 -5.63 -5.65
CA MET A 160 14.07 -6.71 -5.55
C MET A 160 13.12 -6.69 -6.73
N ARG A 161 12.55 -5.52 -7.07
CA ARG A 161 11.65 -5.38 -8.20
C ARG A 161 12.32 -5.74 -9.53
N TRP A 162 13.57 -5.31 -9.72
CA TRP A 162 14.37 -5.67 -10.88
C TRP A 162 14.62 -7.19 -10.96
N TRP A 163 14.90 -7.84 -9.83
CA TRP A 163 15.05 -9.30 -9.77
C TRP A 163 13.78 -10.04 -10.20
N TYR A 164 12.62 -9.66 -9.67
CA TYR A 164 11.33 -10.25 -10.08
C TYR A 164 11.01 -9.97 -11.56
N SER A 165 11.37 -8.79 -12.06
CA SER A 165 11.19 -8.44 -13.47
C SER A 165 12.06 -9.30 -14.40
N LEU A 166 13.24 -9.74 -13.96
CA LEU A 166 14.18 -10.54 -14.77
C LEU A 166 13.92 -12.04 -14.70
N PHE A 167 13.72 -12.55 -13.50
CA PHE A 167 13.64 -13.99 -13.25
C PHE A 167 12.20 -14.49 -13.08
N GLY A 168 11.23 -13.58 -13.15
CA GLY A 168 9.82 -13.87 -13.01
C GLY A 168 9.39 -14.10 -11.57
N ILE A 169 8.08 -14.11 -11.37
CA ILE A 169 7.44 -14.40 -10.09
C ILE A 169 7.33 -15.92 -9.94
N SER A 170 8.05 -16.49 -8.99
CA SER A 170 7.94 -17.93 -8.70
C SER A 170 6.55 -18.23 -8.13
N GLN A 171 5.72 -18.95 -8.89
CA GLN A 171 4.37 -19.37 -8.43
C GLN A 171 4.39 -20.28 -7.19
N LYS A 172 5.57 -20.74 -6.75
CA LYS A 172 5.73 -21.62 -5.59
C LYS A 172 5.82 -20.88 -4.25
N SER A 173 5.81 -19.54 -4.24
CA SER A 173 5.62 -18.79 -3.01
C SER A 173 4.15 -18.87 -2.61
N ASN A 174 3.77 -19.93 -1.88
CA ASN A 174 2.65 -19.80 -0.96
C ASN A 174 2.94 -18.56 -0.11
N GLU A 175 2.00 -17.61 -0.08
CA GLU A 175 2.09 -16.41 0.75
C GLU A 175 2.14 -16.85 2.21
N ALA A 176 3.37 -17.11 2.68
CA ALA A 176 3.61 -17.61 4.02
C ALA A 176 3.25 -16.49 4.99
N ILE A 177 2.44 -16.83 6.00
CA ILE A 177 2.04 -15.89 7.05
C ILE A 177 3.29 -15.25 7.66
N GLY A 178 3.32 -13.91 7.70
CA GLY A 178 4.41 -13.12 8.26
C GLY A 178 5.13 -12.21 7.25
N ILE A 179 6.34 -11.79 7.62
CA ILE A 179 7.17 -10.84 6.86
C ILE A 179 7.97 -11.59 5.79
N HIS A 180 7.97 -11.07 4.56
CA HIS A 180 8.73 -11.65 3.45
C HIS A 180 10.24 -11.69 3.74
N TRP A 181 10.94 -12.69 3.20
CA TRP A 181 12.36 -12.93 3.48
C TRP A 181 13.25 -11.73 3.10
N PHE A 182 12.90 -11.00 2.04
CA PHE A 182 13.71 -9.88 1.54
C PHE A 182 13.70 -8.66 2.48
N PRO A 183 12.53 -8.14 2.92
CA PRO A 183 12.47 -7.15 4.01
C PRO A 183 13.18 -7.62 5.29
N LYS A 184 13.05 -8.91 5.65
CA LYS A 184 13.74 -9.48 6.81
C LYS A 184 15.26 -9.42 6.65
N MET A 185 15.79 -9.83 5.51
CA MET A 185 17.21 -9.75 5.17
C MET A 185 17.69 -8.29 5.17
N LEU A 186 16.94 -7.37 4.57
CA LEU A 186 17.29 -5.95 4.61
C LEU A 186 17.32 -5.39 6.03
N TYR A 187 16.35 -5.77 6.87
CA TYR A 187 16.33 -5.40 8.27
C TYR A 187 17.55 -5.95 9.01
N GLU A 188 17.90 -7.22 8.79
CA GLU A 188 19.10 -7.84 9.36
C GLU A 188 20.39 -7.13 8.92
N ILE A 189 20.55 -6.86 7.61
CA ILE A 189 21.71 -6.12 7.08
C ILE A 189 21.76 -4.69 7.64
N ALA A 190 20.64 -3.99 7.68
CA ALA A 190 20.56 -2.64 8.24
C ALA A 190 20.89 -2.63 9.74
N SER A 191 20.45 -3.64 10.49
CA SER A 191 20.75 -3.79 11.91
C SER A 191 22.23 -4.03 12.18
N ILE A 192 22.92 -4.69 11.25
CA ILE A 192 24.36 -4.95 11.32
C ILE A 192 25.18 -3.71 10.91
N LEU A 193 24.78 -3.04 9.83
CA LEU A 193 25.56 -1.94 9.24
C LEU A 193 25.27 -0.58 9.90
N MET A 194 24.08 -0.38 10.47
CA MET A 194 23.63 0.91 11.01
C MET A 194 22.75 0.74 12.28
N PRO A 195 23.32 0.22 13.40
CA PRO A 195 22.57 -0.05 14.62
C PRO A 195 21.89 1.19 15.24
N SER A 196 22.38 2.41 14.95
CA SER A 196 21.83 3.67 15.45
C SER A 196 20.53 4.13 14.77
N ILE A 197 20.09 3.49 13.68
CA ILE A 197 18.85 3.85 12.96
C ILE A 197 17.63 3.09 13.49
N ILE A 198 17.84 1.97 14.18
CA ILE A 198 16.75 1.07 14.63
C ILE A 198 16.31 1.37 16.09
N GLN A 199 17.07 2.17 16.82
CA GLN A 199 16.72 2.65 18.16
C GLN A 199 16.06 4.04 18.13
N THR A 200 14.78 4.10 17.75
CA THR A 200 13.86 5.20 18.13
C THR A 200 12.44 4.66 18.23
#